data_AF-A0A699W3A4-F1
#
_entry.id   AF-A0A699W3A4-F1
#
_cell.length_a   1.000
_cell.length_b   1.000
_cell.length_c   1.000
_cell.angle_alpha   90.00
_cell.angle_beta   90.00
_cell.angle_gamma   90.00
#
_symmetry.space_group_name_H-M   'P 1'
#
loop_
_entity.id
_entity.type
_entity.pdbx_description
1 polymer ?
#
loop_
_entity_poly.entity_id
_entity_poly.type
_entity_poly.pdbx_seq_one_letter_code
_entity_poly.pdbx_strand_id
1 'polypeptide(L)'
;DTPFSLTYGTKAVIPTEIGMPTYCTTAVDVVNNDEELRLNLDLLEERRELAVISEARSKSKMMKYYNSRVRGVAFKPGDFVYRSNDASHAVAGGKLGPK
;
A
#
# COMPACT_ATOMS: atom_id res chain seq x y z
N ASP A 1 -1.13 -13.63 9.39
CA ASP A 1 -1.94 -12.84 10.35
C ASP A 1 -3.35 -13.36 10.44
N THR A 2 -3.77 -13.76 11.64
CA THR A 2 -5.17 -14.08 11.92
C THR A 2 -5.90 -12.79 12.33
N PRO A 3 -7.19 -12.62 12.01
CA PRO A 3 -7.93 -11.39 12.30
C PRO A 3 -7.90 -10.93 13.77
N PHE A 4 -7.61 -11.85 14.69
CA PHE A 4 -7.47 -11.60 16.12
C PHE A 4 -6.18 -10.83 16.49
N SER A 5 -5.04 -11.08 15.82
CA SER A 5 -3.78 -10.40 16.17
C SER A 5 -3.77 -8.91 15.79
N LEU A 6 -4.57 -8.54 14.78
CA LEU A 6 -4.72 -7.15 14.30
C LEU A 6 -5.53 -6.26 15.26
N THR A 7 -6.44 -6.84 16.05
CA THR A 7 -7.32 -6.07 16.94
C THR A 7 -6.76 -5.92 18.35
N TYR A 8 -5.97 -6.89 18.83
CA TYR A 8 -5.49 -6.93 20.21
C TYR A 8 -3.98 -6.76 20.40
N GLY A 9 -3.21 -6.65 19.32
CA GLY A 9 -1.74 -6.56 19.39
C GLY A 9 -1.10 -7.81 20.02
N THR A 10 0.23 -7.85 20.03
CA THR A 10 1.02 -8.99 20.55
C THR A 10 0.98 -9.13 22.08
N LYS A 11 0.31 -8.23 22.81
CA LYS A 11 0.21 -8.22 24.28
C LYS A 11 -1.22 -8.51 24.80
N ALA A 12 -1.95 -9.42 24.16
CA ALA A 12 -3.25 -9.86 24.68
C ALA A 12 -3.11 -10.96 25.75
N VAL A 13 -2.71 -10.58 26.97
CA VAL A 13 -2.85 -11.44 28.16
C VAL A 13 -4.26 -11.23 28.70
N ILE A 14 -5.09 -12.28 28.66
CA ILE A 14 -6.44 -12.27 29.24
C ILE A 14 -6.30 -12.14 30.76
N PRO A 15 -6.83 -11.09 31.42
CA PRO A 15 -6.80 -11.01 32.87
C PRO A 15 -7.90 -11.90 33.43
N THR A 16 -7.58 -13.19 33.63
CA THR A 16 -8.38 -14.06 34.50
C THR A 16 -7.99 -13.76 35.94
N GLU A 17 -8.31 -12.55 36.40
CA GLU A 17 -8.14 -12.18 37.81
C GLU A 17 -9.27 -12.81 38.64
N ILE A 18 -8.97 -13.92 39.32
CA ILE A 18 -9.51 -14.14 40.67
C ILE A 18 -8.36 -14.67 41.54
N GLY A 19 -7.56 -13.75 42.10
CA GLY A 19 -7.11 -13.85 43.50
C GLY A 19 -5.72 -14.40 43.84
N MET A 20 -4.86 -14.83 42.92
CA MET A 20 -3.51 -15.33 43.28
C MET A 20 -2.42 -14.82 42.32
N PRO A 21 -1.27 -14.33 42.81
CA PRO A 21 -0.10 -14.06 41.98
C PRO A 21 0.46 -15.41 41.52
N THR A 22 0.01 -15.91 40.37
CA THR A 22 0.58 -17.10 39.73
C THR A 22 1.89 -16.74 39.05
N TYR A 23 2.75 -17.75 38.86
CA TYR A 23 4.10 -17.68 38.28
C TYR A 23 4.21 -16.79 37.01
N CYS A 24 3.11 -16.65 36.26
CA CYS A 24 2.98 -15.77 35.10
C CYS A 24 3.22 -14.28 35.41
N THR A 25 2.87 -13.79 36.61
CA THR A 25 3.13 -12.40 37.04
C THR A 25 4.54 -12.19 37.60
N THR A 26 5.15 -13.23 38.19
CA THR A 26 6.49 -13.13 38.79
C THR A 26 7.63 -13.25 37.78
N ALA A 27 7.37 -13.83 36.60
CA ALA A 27 8.37 -14.08 35.56
C ALA A 27 8.36 -13.03 34.43
N VAL A 28 7.57 -11.96 34.54
CA VAL A 28 7.60 -10.85 33.57
C VAL A 28 8.84 -10.02 33.84
N ASP A 29 9.93 -10.33 33.13
CA ASP A 29 11.08 -9.44 33.05
C ASP A 29 10.67 -8.21 32.22
N VAL A 30 10.14 -7.21 32.92
CA VAL A 30 9.62 -5.97 32.34
C VAL A 30 10.69 -5.27 31.50
N VAL A 31 11.96 -5.36 31.90
CA VAL A 31 13.09 -4.74 31.20
C VAL A 31 13.36 -5.48 29.89
N ASN A 32 13.41 -6.81 29.91
CA ASN A 32 13.63 -7.59 28.69
C ASN A 32 12.45 -7.45 27.70
N ASN A 33 11.22 -7.35 28.20
CA ASN A 33 10.03 -7.12 27.36
C ASN A 33 10.03 -5.73 26.71
N ASP A 34 10.47 -4.69 27.43
CA ASP A 34 10.58 -3.34 26.90
C ASP A 34 11.67 -3.24 25.83
N GLU A 35 12.82 -3.88 26.02
CA GLU A 35 13.86 -3.93 24.99
C GLU A 35 13.40 -4.72 23.75
N GLU A 36 12.74 -5.86 23.94
CA GLU A 36 12.17 -6.64 22.84
C GLU A 36 11.08 -5.87 22.09
N LEU A 37 10.25 -5.09 22.80
CA LEU A 37 9.25 -4.23 22.19
C LEU A 37 9.90 -3.13 21.35
N ARG A 38 10.97 -2.49 21.83
CA ARG A 38 11.72 -1.48 21.07
C ARG A 38 12.32 -2.08 19.78
N LEU A 39 12.99 -3.22 19.88
CA LEU A 39 13.54 -3.92 18.72
C LEU A 39 12.46 -4.26 17.68
N ASN A 40 11.29 -4.71 18.13
CA ASN A 40 10.18 -5.01 17.22
C ASN A 40 9.63 -3.77 16.51
N LEU A 41 9.60 -2.62 17.19
CA LEU A 41 9.18 -1.35 16.59
C LEU A 41 10.21 -0.86 15.55
N ASP A 42 11.50 -0.94 15.86
CA ASP A 42 12.57 -0.54 14.94
C ASP A 42 12.55 -1.39 13.66
N LEU A 43 12.45 -2.72 13.80
CA LEU A 43 12.33 -3.64 12.65
C LEU A 43 11.09 -3.37 11.81
N LEU A 44 9.99 -2.96 12.45
CA LEU A 44 8.75 -2.63 11.75
C LEU A 44 8.89 -1.32 10.96
N GLU A 45 9.59 -0.34 11.50
CA GLU A 45 9.87 0.92 10.82
C GLU A 45 10.83 0.69 9.64
N GLU A 46 11.92 -0.06 9.82
CA GLU A 46 12.84 -0.42 8.73
C GLU A 46 12.11 -1.09 7.56
N ARG A 47 11.16 -2.01 7.86
CA ARG A 47 10.34 -2.65 6.83
C ARG A 47 9.45 -1.66 6.09
N ARG A 48 8.88 -0.68 6.80
CA ARG A 48 8.05 0.37 6.20
C ARG A 48 8.89 1.26 5.29
N GLU A 49 10.06 1.69 5.73
CA GLU A 49 10.99 2.49 4.92
C GLU A 49 11.40 1.76 3.64
N LEU A 50 11.78 0.48 3.75
CA LEU A 50 12.11 -0.36 2.59
C LEU A 50 10.92 -0.50 1.63
N ALA A 51 9.70 -0.65 2.15
CA ALA A 51 8.49 -0.70 1.34
C ALA A 51 8.25 0.61 0.59
N VAL A 52 8.41 1.76 1.25
CA VAL A 52 8.28 3.09 0.63
C VAL A 52 9.32 3.30 -0.48
N ILE A 53 10.58 2.93 -0.23
CA ILE A 53 11.66 3.01 -1.23
C ILE A 53 11.33 2.13 -2.45
N SER A 54 10.89 0.89 -2.20
CA SER A 54 10.50 -0.05 -3.27
C SER A 54 9.31 0.49 -4.09
N GLU A 55 8.29 1.03 -3.42
CA GLU A 55 7.13 1.63 -4.06
C GLU A 55 7.52 2.84 -4.92
N ALA A 56 8.31 3.77 -4.38
CA ALA A 56 8.80 4.94 -5.10
C ALA A 56 9.63 4.53 -6.33
N ARG A 57 10.47 3.50 -6.20
CA ARG A 57 11.24 2.93 -7.31
C ARG A 57 10.34 2.33 -8.38
N SER A 58 9.32 1.57 -7.99
CA SER A 58 8.34 0.96 -8.88
C SER A 58 7.56 2.03 -9.66
N LYS A 59 7.01 3.03 -8.97
CA LYS A 59 6.30 4.17 -9.57
C LYS A 59 7.20 4.93 -10.54
N SER A 60 8.43 5.23 -10.16
CA SER A 60 9.39 5.92 -11.02
C SER A 60 9.72 5.12 -12.28
N LYS A 61 9.89 3.80 -12.17
CA LYS A 61 10.12 2.92 -13.32
C LYS A 61 8.93 2.91 -14.28
N MET A 62 7.72 2.82 -13.74
CA MET A 62 6.48 2.85 -14.51
C MET A 62 6.31 4.19 -15.24
N MET A 63 6.51 5.30 -14.54
CA MET A 63 6.45 6.65 -15.11
C MET A 63 7.44 6.81 -16.27
N LYS A 64 8.70 6.42 -16.09
CA LYS A 64 9.72 6.48 -17.16
C LYS A 64 9.33 5.63 -18.39
N TYR A 65 8.77 4.44 -18.16
CA TYR A 65 8.34 3.56 -19.25
C TYR A 65 7.21 4.16 -20.09
N TYR A 66 6.19 4.71 -19.44
CA TYR A 66 5.06 5.31 -20.18
C TYR A 66 5.43 6.67 -20.78
N ASN A 67 6.10 7.55 -20.04
CA ASN A 67 6.46 8.88 -20.53
C ASN A 67 7.42 8.82 -21.72
N SER A 68 8.31 7.83 -21.81
CA SER A 68 9.19 7.66 -22.97
C SER A 68 8.45 7.22 -24.25
N ARG A 69 7.23 6.69 -24.11
CA ARG A 69 6.41 6.20 -25.22
C ARG A 69 5.36 7.21 -25.68
N VAL A 70 5.01 8.17 -24.83
CA VAL A 70 4.12 9.26 -25.19
C VAL A 70 4.89 10.25 -26.04
N ARG A 71 4.53 10.39 -27.32
CA ARG A 71 4.99 11.51 -28.15
C ARG A 71 4.12 12.72 -27.81
N GLY A 72 4.74 13.79 -27.32
CA GLY A 72 4.04 15.06 -27.16
C GLY A 72 3.61 15.58 -28.53
N VAL A 73 2.30 15.65 -28.77
CA VAL A 73 1.74 16.29 -29.97
C VAL A 73 1.08 17.58 -29.51
N ALA A 74 1.51 18.70 -30.10
CA ALA A 74 0.89 20.00 -29.89
C ALA A 74 0.02 20.33 -31.11
N PHE A 75 -1.23 20.72 -30.86
CA PHE A 75 -2.18 21.10 -31.90
C PHE A 75 -2.35 22.62 -31.92
N LYS A 76 -2.56 23.18 -33.11
CA LYS A 76 -2.85 24.59 -33.33
C LYS A 76 -4.32 24.78 -33.74
N PRO A 77 -4.90 25.98 -33.53
CA PRO A 77 -6.21 26.29 -34.06
C PRO A 77 -6.24 26.11 -35.59
N GLY A 78 -7.21 25.33 -36.08
CA GLY A 78 -7.34 24.98 -37.50
C GLY A 78 -6.80 23.60 -37.87
N ASP A 79 -6.09 22.91 -36.98
CA ASP A 79 -5.65 21.53 -37.22
C ASP A 79 -6.85 20.56 -37.18
N PHE A 80 -6.96 19.72 -38.22
CA PHE A 80 -7.92 18.62 -38.24
C PHE A 80 -7.31 17.38 -37.60
N VAL A 81 -7.98 16.85 -36.57
CA VAL A 81 -7.55 15.66 -35.84
C VAL A 81 -8.67 14.63 -35.79
N TYR A 82 -8.32 13.38 -36.05
CA TYR A 82 -9.23 12.26 -35.83
C TYR A 82 -9.44 12.07 -34.33
N ARG A 83 -10.71 11.97 -33.91
CA ARG A 83 -11.10 11.61 -32.55
C ARG A 83 -11.59 10.18 -32.54
N SER A 84 -11.34 9.46 -31.46
CA SER A 84 -11.96 8.16 -31.24
C SER A 84 -13.48 8.31 -31.09
N ASN A 85 -14.22 7.26 -31.42
CA ASN A 85 -15.68 7.30 -31.33
C ASN A 85 -16.19 7.47 -29.90
N ASP A 86 -15.50 6.91 -28.91
CA ASP A 86 -15.81 7.11 -27.49
C ASP A 86 -15.75 8.59 -27.08
N ALA A 87 -14.81 9.35 -27.65
CA ALA A 87 -14.62 10.76 -27.36
C ALA A 87 -15.46 11.69 -28.26
N SER A 88 -16.09 11.16 -29.33
CA SER A 88 -16.75 11.97 -30.34
C SER A 88 -18.27 12.14 -30.11
N HIS A 89 -18.84 11.52 -29.08
CA HIS A 89 -20.30 11.45 -28.85
C HIS A 89 -21.09 11.00 -30.09
N ALA A 90 -20.42 10.37 -31.06
CA ALA A 90 -21.06 9.85 -32.25
C ALA A 90 -21.99 8.69 -31.87
N VAL A 91 -23.11 8.56 -32.59
CA VAL A 91 -23.98 7.38 -32.45
C VAL A 91 -23.12 6.14 -32.66
N ALA A 92 -23.22 5.17 -31.73
CA ALA A 92 -22.48 3.93 -31.80
C ALA A 92 -22.77 3.23 -33.15
N GLY A 93 -21.86 3.41 -34.11
CA GLY A 93 -21.84 2.59 -35.31
C GLY A 93 -21.65 1.17 -34.83
N GLY A 94 -22.54 0.25 -35.20
CA GLY A 94 -22.51 -1.14 -34.75
C GLY A 94 -21.20 -1.86 -35.09
N LYS A 95 -21.20 -3.19 -35.16
CA LYS A 95 -19.97 -3.99 -35.37
C LYS A 95 -19.12 -3.62 -36.60
N LEU A 96 -19.65 -2.81 -37.53
CA LEU A 96 -18.98 -2.33 -38.75
C LEU A 96 -18.63 -0.83 -38.73
N GLY A 97 -18.88 -0.13 -37.62
CA GLY A 97 -18.49 1.28 -37.48
C GLY A 97 -16.97 1.44 -37.37
N PRO A 98 -16.41 2.59 -37.78
CA PRO A 98 -15.03 2.92 -37.46
C PRO A 98 -14.80 2.79 -35.94
N LYS A 99 -13.64 2.31 -35.52
CA LYS A 99 -13.25 2.22 -34.11
C LYS A 99 -12.72 3.55 -33.62
#